data_AF-A0A9D6ZL45-F1
#
_entry.id   AF-A0A9D6ZL45-F1
#
_cell.length_a   1.000
_cell.length_b   1.000
_cell.length_c   1.000
_cell.angle_alpha   90.00
_cell.angle_beta   90.00
_cell.angle_gamma   90.00
#
_symmetry.space_group_name_H-M   'P 1'
#
loop_
_entity.id
_entity.type
_entity.pdbx_description
1 polymer ?
#
loop_
_entity_poly.entity_id
_entity_poly.type
_entity_poly.pdbx_seq_one_letter_code
_entity_poly.pdbx_strand_id
1 'polypeptide(L)'
;MLGPQSASPGALLPLERVVIVTGNYGSGKSEVTVNWSLHLAHAGLAGLAVADLDVVNPYFRCREARAPLEAAGVRVVTPTGEHFHSELPIVLPEIKGLLQRQDGIALLDVGGDDAGARVLHSFAGAFPAHEMLQVVNAFRPFTDTLAGCLKIQDEIQESSGLRMTGIVSNAHLMDDTTVEDILRGADLAVRVAEHGGLPLRFVSAPRTLAAEVAARCAVPVLAMDRWLVPPWKPAPQRTVGPLFKV
;
A
#
# COMPACT_ATOMS: atom_id res chain seq x y z
N MET A 1 2.30 32.05 4.96
CA MET A 1 3.62 31.42 5.08
C MET A 1 3.49 30.32 6.12
N LEU A 2 3.16 29.09 5.69
CA LEU A 2 3.02 27.95 6.59
C LEU A 2 4.38 27.23 6.59
N GLY A 3 5.05 27.21 7.75
CA GLY A 3 6.33 26.54 7.92
C GLY A 3 6.21 25.01 7.83
N PRO A 4 7.33 24.28 7.69
CA PRO A 4 7.32 22.83 7.58
C PRO A 4 6.80 22.23 8.88
N GLN A 5 5.62 21.61 8.83
CA GLN A 5 5.12 20.81 9.95
C GLN A 5 5.88 19.49 9.94
N SER A 6 6.67 19.24 10.99
CA SER A 6 7.19 17.90 11.27
C SER A 6 6.01 16.94 11.36
N ALA A 7 5.95 15.93 10.49
CA ALA A 7 4.88 14.95 10.47
C ALA A 7 4.72 14.32 11.87
N SER A 8 3.54 14.46 12.47
CA SER A 8 3.24 13.88 13.77
C SER A 8 3.34 12.35 13.69
N PRO A 9 3.78 11.63 14.74
CA PRO A 9 3.90 10.17 14.75
C PRO A 9 2.60 9.41 14.36
N GLY A 10 1.43 10.02 14.52
CA GLY A 10 0.14 9.45 14.13
C GLY A 10 -0.26 9.65 12.65
N ALA A 11 0.53 10.38 11.86
CA ALA A 11 0.12 10.84 10.54
C ALA A 11 0.01 9.72 9.48
N LEU A 12 0.69 8.59 9.71
CA LEU A 12 0.67 7.40 8.86
C LEU A 12 -0.11 6.24 9.49
N LEU A 13 -0.89 6.46 10.55
CA LEU A 13 -1.73 5.40 11.11
C LEU A 13 -2.93 5.14 10.20
N PRO A 14 -3.34 3.87 10.02
CA PRO A 14 -4.61 3.53 9.40
C PRO A 14 -5.79 4.20 10.10
N LEU A 15 -6.81 4.55 9.32
CA LEU A 15 -8.08 5.06 9.85
C LEU A 15 -8.96 3.92 10.38
N GLU A 16 -8.78 2.72 9.82
CA GLU A 16 -9.54 1.53 10.16
C GLU A 16 -8.62 0.33 10.38
N ARG A 17 -9.14 -0.66 11.09
CA ARG A 17 -8.40 -1.90 11.39
C ARG A 17 -8.07 -2.71 10.14
N VAL A 18 -9.01 -2.74 9.20
CA VAL A 18 -8.88 -3.43 7.93
C VAL A 18 -8.56 -2.38 6.87
N VAL A 19 -7.40 -2.52 6.24
CA VAL A 19 -6.93 -1.62 5.19
C VAL A 19 -6.80 -2.42 3.91
N ILE A 20 -7.43 -1.94 2.84
CA ILE A 20 -7.36 -2.53 1.50
C ILE A 20 -6.50 -1.59 0.65
N VAL A 21 -5.37 -2.07 0.16
CA VAL A 21 -4.50 -1.33 -0.73
C VAL A 21 -4.71 -1.84 -2.15
N THR A 22 -5.20 -0.98 -3.05
CA THR A 22 -5.50 -1.34 -4.44
C THR A 22 -5.12 -0.22 -5.41
N GLY A 23 -5.36 -0.39 -6.71
CA GLY A 23 -4.95 0.53 -7.77
C GLY A 23 -4.39 -0.15 -9.01
N ASN A 24 -4.08 0.66 -10.01
CA ASN A 24 -3.65 0.20 -11.33
C ASN A 24 -2.43 -0.73 -11.27
N TYR A 25 -2.26 -1.58 -12.28
CA TYR A 25 -1.08 -2.42 -12.42
C TYR A 25 0.20 -1.56 -12.47
N GLY A 26 1.26 -1.99 -11.78
CA GLY A 26 2.53 -1.29 -11.73
C GLY A 26 2.54 0.02 -10.91
N SER A 27 1.44 0.38 -10.25
CA SER A 27 1.36 1.56 -9.36
C SER A 27 2.19 1.42 -8.08
N GLY A 28 2.66 0.21 -7.75
CA GLY A 28 3.52 -0.07 -6.59
C GLY A 28 2.78 -0.47 -5.30
N LYS A 29 1.52 -0.90 -5.41
CA LYS A 29 0.68 -1.37 -4.28
C LYS A 29 1.42 -2.25 -3.28
N SER A 30 1.99 -3.36 -3.73
CA SER A 30 2.68 -4.33 -2.87
C SER A 30 3.86 -3.71 -2.13
N GLU A 31 4.66 -2.90 -2.82
CA GLU A 31 5.82 -2.22 -2.20
C GLU A 31 5.36 -1.20 -1.14
N VAL A 32 4.29 -0.45 -1.43
CA VAL A 32 3.65 0.47 -0.47
C VAL A 32 3.15 -0.31 0.74
N THR A 33 2.41 -1.41 0.54
CA THR A 33 1.88 -2.26 1.61
C THR A 33 2.99 -2.81 2.51
N VAL A 34 4.07 -3.33 1.92
CA VAL A 34 5.24 -3.84 2.66
C VAL A 34 5.87 -2.74 3.50
N ASN A 35 6.22 -1.60 2.88
CA ASN A 35 6.90 -0.52 3.59
C ASN A 35 6.02 0.11 4.66
N TRP A 36 4.72 0.23 4.41
CA TRP A 36 3.79 0.76 5.39
C TRP A 36 3.66 -0.18 6.59
N SER A 37 3.56 -1.49 6.35
CA SER A 37 3.54 -2.50 7.42
C SER A 37 4.79 -2.46 8.29
N LEU A 38 5.97 -2.34 7.68
CA LEU A 38 7.24 -2.18 8.39
C LEU A 38 7.29 -0.87 9.17
N HIS A 39 6.78 0.23 8.59
CA HIS A 39 6.67 1.51 9.28
C HIS A 39 5.79 1.40 10.54
N LEU A 40 4.62 0.77 10.43
CA LEU A 40 3.70 0.56 11.55
C LEU A 40 4.34 -0.32 12.63
N ALA A 41 5.03 -1.40 12.24
CA ALA A 41 5.74 -2.27 13.17
C ALA A 41 6.85 -1.51 13.93
N HIS A 42 7.64 -0.70 13.24
CA HIS A 42 8.67 0.14 13.88
C HIS A 42 8.08 1.25 14.76
N ALA A 43 6.86 1.70 14.47
CA ALA A 43 6.10 2.62 15.33
C ALA A 43 5.50 1.91 16.57
N GLY A 44 5.72 0.60 16.75
CA GLY A 44 5.32 -0.17 17.92
C GLY A 44 3.89 -0.72 17.87
N LEU A 45 3.24 -0.72 16.69
CA LEU A 45 1.91 -1.31 16.55
C LEU A 45 2.01 -2.84 16.63
N ALA A 46 1.20 -3.42 17.51
CA ALA A 46 1.11 -4.86 17.70
C ALA A 46 -0.03 -5.48 16.88
N GLY A 47 0.09 -6.78 16.59
CA GLY A 47 -0.96 -7.54 15.89
C GLY A 47 -1.10 -7.17 14.40
N LEU A 48 -0.01 -6.78 13.75
CA LEU A 48 0.01 -6.47 12.33
C LEU A 48 -0.04 -7.75 11.49
N ALA A 49 -0.88 -7.74 10.46
CA ALA A 49 -0.95 -8.79 9.45
C ALA A 49 -1.01 -8.19 8.04
N VAL A 50 -0.33 -8.82 7.10
CA VAL A 50 -0.40 -8.50 5.67
C VAL A 50 -0.95 -9.72 4.94
N ALA A 51 -2.00 -9.52 4.13
CA ALA A 51 -2.52 -10.53 3.22
C ALA A 51 -2.20 -10.18 1.78
N ASP A 52 -1.54 -11.09 1.07
CA ASP A 52 -1.21 -10.95 -0.35
C ASP A 52 -2.35 -11.53 -1.21
N LEU A 53 -3.13 -10.64 -1.82
CA LEU A 53 -4.36 -10.96 -2.56
C LEU A 53 -4.33 -10.58 -4.05
N ASP A 54 -3.26 -9.95 -4.53
CA ASP A 54 -3.04 -9.78 -5.97
C ASP A 54 -3.00 -11.18 -6.62
N VAL A 55 -3.55 -11.42 -7.80
CA VAL A 55 -3.48 -12.77 -8.41
C VAL A 55 -2.76 -12.74 -9.74
N VAL A 56 -2.54 -11.53 -10.28
CA VAL A 56 -2.09 -11.30 -11.64
C VAL A 56 -0.59 -11.13 -11.69
N ASN A 57 0.04 -10.55 -10.65
CA ASN A 57 1.49 -10.36 -10.64
C ASN A 57 2.22 -11.58 -10.05
N PRO A 58 3.05 -12.31 -10.81
CA PRO A 58 3.81 -13.45 -10.30
C PRO A 58 5.17 -13.06 -9.68
N TYR A 59 5.68 -11.84 -9.90
CA TYR A 59 7.09 -11.49 -9.65
C TYR A 59 7.36 -10.38 -8.63
N PHE A 60 6.36 -9.58 -8.24
CA PHE A 60 6.58 -8.52 -7.24
C PHE A 60 5.44 -8.57 -6.25
N ARG A 61 5.64 -9.35 -5.20
CA ARG A 61 4.57 -9.80 -4.31
C ARG A 61 5.00 -9.70 -2.88
N CYS A 62 4.06 -9.35 -1.98
CA CYS A 62 4.35 -9.23 -0.55
C CYS A 62 5.03 -10.48 0.03
N ARG A 63 4.80 -11.67 -0.56
CA ARG A 63 5.51 -12.91 -0.21
C ARG A 63 7.04 -12.82 -0.26
N GLU A 64 7.60 -12.02 -1.16
CA GLU A 64 9.06 -11.87 -1.30
C GLU A 64 9.65 -11.11 -0.11
N ALA A 65 8.85 -10.24 0.51
CA ALA A 65 9.18 -9.52 1.73
C ALA A 65 8.75 -10.26 3.01
N ARG A 66 8.43 -11.57 2.94
CA ARG A 66 8.00 -12.35 4.12
C ARG A 66 9.03 -12.29 5.24
N ALA A 67 10.29 -12.57 4.94
CA ALA A 67 11.35 -12.61 5.96
C ALA A 67 11.51 -11.27 6.72
N PRO A 68 11.65 -10.10 6.06
CA PRO A 68 11.73 -8.83 6.77
C PRO A 68 10.44 -8.46 7.51
N LEU A 69 9.26 -8.80 6.98
CA LEU A 69 7.97 -8.57 7.66
C LEU A 69 7.85 -9.41 8.94
N GLU A 70 8.11 -10.71 8.87
CA GLU A 70 8.02 -11.62 10.02
C GLU A 70 9.08 -11.28 11.08
N ALA A 71 10.29 -10.90 10.66
CA ALA A 71 11.34 -10.43 11.57
C ALA A 71 10.96 -9.13 12.29
N ALA A 72 10.10 -8.30 11.70
CA ALA A 72 9.51 -7.12 12.34
C ALA A 72 8.23 -7.42 13.15
N GLY A 73 7.83 -8.69 13.26
CA GLY A 73 6.62 -9.10 14.00
C GLY A 73 5.32 -8.97 13.21
N VAL A 74 5.39 -8.77 11.88
CA VAL A 74 4.22 -8.73 11.00
C VAL A 74 3.89 -10.12 10.49
N ARG A 75 2.66 -10.59 10.74
CA ARG A 75 2.18 -11.88 10.22
C ARG A 75 1.93 -11.77 8.72
N VAL A 76 2.47 -12.70 7.93
CA VAL A 76 2.27 -12.71 6.47
C VAL A 76 1.37 -13.86 6.05
N VAL A 77 0.19 -13.52 5.53
CA VAL A 77 -0.81 -14.44 4.99
C VAL A 77 -0.69 -14.44 3.47
N THR A 78 -0.08 -15.49 2.91
CA THR A 78 0.03 -15.66 1.46
C THR A 78 -0.37 -17.08 1.12
N PRO A 79 -0.88 -17.32 -0.10
CA PRO A 79 -0.96 -18.69 -0.61
C PRO A 79 0.41 -19.35 -0.61
N THR A 80 0.46 -20.64 -0.29
CA THR A 80 1.69 -21.36 0.02
C THR A 80 2.38 -22.01 -1.17
N GLY A 81 1.81 -22.00 -2.36
CA GLY A 81 2.41 -22.61 -3.54
C GLY A 81 2.41 -21.72 -4.78
N GLU A 82 2.59 -22.38 -5.93
CA GLU A 82 2.99 -21.75 -7.20
C GLU A 82 1.79 -21.21 -8.00
N HIS A 83 0.56 -21.62 -7.66
CA HIS A 83 -0.65 -21.33 -8.44
C HIS A 83 -1.72 -20.61 -7.61
N PHE A 84 -1.67 -19.28 -7.60
CA PHE A 84 -2.54 -18.43 -6.76
C PHE A 84 -4.04 -18.73 -6.91
N HIS A 85 -4.56 -18.90 -8.12
CA HIS A 85 -6.00 -19.12 -8.36
C HIS A 85 -6.53 -20.42 -7.73
N SER A 86 -5.76 -21.50 -7.76
CA SER A 86 -6.12 -22.77 -7.09
C SER A 86 -5.94 -22.70 -5.57
N GLU A 87 -5.18 -21.73 -5.09
CA GLU A 87 -4.82 -21.62 -3.67
C GLU A 87 -5.54 -20.52 -2.92
N LEU A 88 -6.25 -19.61 -3.62
CA LEU A 88 -7.19 -18.68 -3.00
C LEU A 88 -8.07 -19.40 -1.98
N PRO A 89 -8.75 -20.52 -2.33
CA PRO A 89 -9.61 -21.23 -1.40
C PRO A 89 -8.92 -21.64 -0.09
N ILE A 90 -7.60 -21.85 -0.12
CA ILE A 90 -6.79 -22.25 1.05
C ILE A 90 -6.61 -21.07 2.00
N VAL A 91 -6.39 -19.85 1.49
CA VAL A 91 -6.16 -18.65 2.31
C VAL A 91 -7.45 -17.93 2.70
N LEU A 92 -8.57 -18.14 2.00
CA LEU A 92 -9.85 -17.50 2.30
C LEU A 92 -10.28 -17.64 3.78
N PRO A 93 -10.16 -18.80 4.46
CA PRO A 93 -10.51 -18.93 5.87
C PRO A 93 -9.62 -18.09 6.79
N GLU A 94 -8.32 -18.00 6.50
CA GLU A 94 -7.37 -17.22 7.29
C GLU A 94 -7.65 -15.72 7.16
N ILE A 95 -7.95 -15.26 5.95
CA ILE A 95 -8.35 -13.87 5.69
C ILE A 95 -9.69 -13.55 6.36
N LYS A 96 -10.69 -14.45 6.27
CA LYS A 96 -11.95 -14.28 7.03
C LYS A 96 -11.68 -14.16 8.52
N GLY A 97 -10.77 -14.96 9.05
CA GLY A 97 -10.31 -14.84 10.43
C GLY A 97 -9.75 -13.46 10.72
N LEU A 98 -8.84 -12.93 9.88
CA LEU A 98 -8.28 -11.58 10.01
C LEU A 98 -9.37 -10.49 9.98
N LEU A 99 -10.38 -10.62 9.13
CA LEU A 99 -11.50 -9.68 9.04
C LEU A 99 -12.40 -9.70 10.29
N GLN A 100 -12.52 -10.84 10.97
CA GLN A 100 -13.37 -11.01 12.15
C GLN A 100 -12.71 -10.63 13.48
N ARG A 101 -11.38 -10.48 13.51
CA ARG A 101 -10.66 -10.04 14.72
C ARG A 101 -11.11 -8.65 15.16
N GLN A 102 -11.06 -8.40 16.48
CA GLN A 102 -11.34 -7.09 17.07
C GLN A 102 -10.07 -6.30 17.40
N ASP A 103 -8.90 -6.93 17.29
CA ASP A 103 -7.59 -6.39 17.63
C ASP A 103 -6.60 -6.50 16.46
N GLY A 104 -5.48 -5.78 16.55
CA GLY A 104 -4.45 -5.75 15.51
C GLY A 104 -4.86 -4.93 14.28
N ILE A 105 -4.05 -4.93 13.23
CA ILE A 105 -4.34 -4.26 11.94
C ILE A 105 -4.06 -5.24 10.81
N ALA A 106 -4.97 -5.31 9.84
CA ALA A 106 -4.84 -6.17 8.67
C ALA A 106 -4.72 -5.30 7.41
N LEU A 107 -3.59 -5.37 6.72
CA LEU A 107 -3.37 -4.75 5.41
C LEU A 107 -3.56 -5.81 4.32
N LEU A 108 -4.47 -5.57 3.39
CA LEU A 108 -4.79 -6.45 2.28
C LEU A 108 -4.24 -5.84 1.00
N ASP A 109 -3.24 -6.47 0.39
CA ASP A 109 -2.67 -6.06 -0.90
C ASP A 109 -3.47 -6.68 -2.03
N VAL A 110 -4.31 -5.90 -2.71
CA VAL A 110 -5.30 -6.40 -3.66
C VAL A 110 -5.04 -5.84 -5.07
N GLY A 111 -5.06 -6.74 -6.07
CA GLY A 111 -5.04 -6.36 -7.47
C GLY A 111 -6.16 -5.38 -7.83
N GLY A 112 -5.90 -4.43 -8.72
CA GLY A 112 -6.91 -3.50 -9.25
C GLY A 112 -7.66 -4.05 -10.48
N ASP A 113 -7.52 -5.35 -10.74
CA ASP A 113 -8.11 -6.06 -11.88
C ASP A 113 -9.35 -6.87 -11.47
N ASP A 114 -10.03 -7.45 -12.46
CA ASP A 114 -11.22 -8.30 -12.29
C ASP A 114 -11.04 -9.41 -11.24
N ALA A 115 -9.82 -9.92 -11.09
CA ALA A 115 -9.59 -11.03 -10.19
C ALA A 115 -9.34 -10.55 -8.76
N GLY A 116 -8.65 -9.42 -8.57
CA GLY A 116 -8.64 -8.71 -7.28
C GLY A 116 -10.05 -8.32 -6.83
N ALA A 117 -10.89 -7.86 -7.76
CA ALA A 117 -12.30 -7.57 -7.50
C ALA A 117 -13.10 -8.79 -7.05
N ARG A 118 -12.94 -9.94 -7.73
CA ARG A 118 -13.56 -11.21 -7.31
C ARG A 118 -13.15 -11.63 -5.90
N VAL A 119 -11.88 -11.41 -5.53
CA VAL A 119 -11.40 -11.68 -4.18
C VAL A 119 -12.18 -10.84 -3.17
N LEU A 120 -12.28 -9.53 -3.39
CA LEU A 120 -13.06 -8.64 -2.52
C LEU A 120 -14.53 -9.06 -2.44
N HIS A 121 -15.13 -9.37 -3.59
CA HIS A 121 -16.52 -9.82 -3.67
C HIS A 121 -16.77 -11.14 -2.89
N SER A 122 -15.77 -12.02 -2.81
CA SER A 122 -15.88 -13.27 -2.02
C SER A 122 -16.01 -13.04 -0.51
N PHE A 123 -15.69 -11.83 -0.04
CA PHE A 123 -15.87 -11.38 1.34
C PHE A 123 -17.00 -10.34 1.47
N ALA A 124 -17.82 -10.15 0.43
CA ALA A 124 -18.97 -9.24 0.49
C ALA A 124 -19.88 -9.63 1.67
N GLY A 125 -20.23 -8.63 2.49
CA GLY A 125 -21.01 -8.82 3.73
C GLY A 125 -20.21 -9.28 4.96
N ALA A 126 -18.94 -9.64 4.81
CA ALA A 126 -18.03 -9.97 5.91
C ALA A 126 -17.01 -8.85 6.21
N PHE A 127 -16.90 -7.84 5.34
CA PHE A 127 -16.03 -6.69 5.59
C PHE A 127 -16.57 -5.85 6.77
N PRO A 128 -15.77 -5.63 7.81
CA PRO A 128 -16.08 -4.62 8.82
C PRO A 128 -15.92 -3.20 8.24
N ALA A 129 -16.01 -2.19 9.09
CA ALA A 129 -15.48 -0.87 8.75
C ALA A 129 -14.01 -1.02 8.27
N HIS A 130 -13.71 -0.40 7.14
CA HIS A 130 -12.45 -0.58 6.44
C HIS A 130 -12.01 0.71 5.74
N GLU A 131 -10.70 0.84 5.55
CA GLU A 131 -10.06 1.88 4.76
C GLU A 131 -9.65 1.26 3.43
N MET A 132 -10.26 1.68 2.33
CA MET A 132 -9.85 1.28 0.97
C MET A 132 -9.07 2.40 0.30
N LEU A 133 -7.82 2.14 -0.05
CA LEU A 133 -6.88 3.11 -0.59
C LEU A 133 -6.51 2.80 -2.03
N GLN A 134 -6.64 3.82 -2.89
CA GLN A 134 -6.14 3.77 -4.25
C GLN A 134 -4.71 4.31 -4.32
N VAL A 135 -3.77 3.46 -4.72
CA VAL A 135 -2.39 3.84 -5.02
C VAL A 135 -2.30 4.38 -6.44
N VAL A 136 -1.91 5.65 -6.55
CA VAL A 136 -1.79 6.38 -7.82
C VAL A 136 -0.33 6.58 -8.15
N ASN A 137 0.06 6.19 -9.36
CA ASN A 137 1.37 6.52 -9.93
C ASN A 137 1.16 7.29 -11.25
N ALA A 138 1.56 8.57 -11.25
CA ALA A 138 1.43 9.47 -12.39
C ALA A 138 2.31 9.07 -13.60
N PHE A 139 3.25 8.13 -13.41
CA PHE A 139 4.19 7.67 -14.44
C PHE A 139 3.84 6.27 -14.96
N ARG A 140 2.56 5.89 -14.90
CA ARG A 140 2.06 4.65 -15.48
C ARG A 140 1.04 4.95 -16.56
N PRO A 141 0.97 4.10 -17.60
CA PRO A 141 -0.10 4.19 -18.60
C PRO A 141 -1.47 4.24 -17.92
N PHE A 142 -2.36 5.08 -18.45
CA PHE A 142 -3.74 5.25 -18.02
C PHE A 142 -3.93 5.94 -16.65
N THR A 143 -2.88 6.22 -15.88
CA THR A 143 -2.97 6.95 -14.60
C THR A 143 -2.10 8.20 -14.55
N ASP A 144 -1.75 8.75 -15.71
CA ASP A 144 -0.99 10.00 -15.89
C ASP A 144 -1.88 11.26 -15.89
N THR A 145 -3.20 11.09 -15.90
CA THR A 145 -4.20 12.17 -15.91
C THR A 145 -5.26 11.96 -14.85
N LEU A 146 -5.94 13.05 -14.44
CA LEU A 146 -7.06 12.99 -13.48
C LEU A 146 -8.16 12.04 -13.97
N ALA A 147 -8.58 12.19 -15.23
CA ALA A 147 -9.62 11.36 -15.84
C ALA A 147 -9.22 9.87 -15.85
N GLY A 148 -7.95 9.57 -16.14
CA GLY A 148 -7.44 8.20 -16.10
C GLY A 148 -7.48 7.60 -14.70
N CYS A 149 -7.02 8.34 -13.68
CA CYS A 149 -7.08 7.90 -12.29
C CYS A 149 -8.51 7.64 -11.80
N LEU A 150 -9.46 8.52 -12.16
CA LEU A 150 -10.87 8.38 -11.83
C LEU A 150 -11.52 7.20 -12.55
N LYS A 151 -11.18 6.97 -13.82
CA LYS A 151 -11.65 5.79 -14.56
C LYS A 151 -11.23 4.50 -13.87
N ILE A 152 -9.96 4.36 -13.49
CA ILE A 152 -9.48 3.19 -12.73
C ILE A 152 -10.18 3.08 -11.37
N GLN A 153 -10.42 4.22 -10.71
CA GLN A 153 -11.17 4.25 -9.45
C GLN A 153 -12.57 3.67 -9.61
N ASP A 154 -13.31 4.12 -10.63
CA ASP A 154 -14.66 3.67 -10.93
C ASP A 154 -14.71 2.18 -11.28
N GLU A 155 -13.80 1.71 -12.13
CA GLU A 155 -13.69 0.29 -12.51
C GLU A 155 -13.45 -0.61 -11.29
N ILE A 156 -12.56 -0.22 -10.37
CA ILE A 156 -12.29 -0.99 -9.15
C ILE A 156 -13.49 -0.96 -8.21
N GLN A 157 -14.16 0.20 -8.04
CA GLN A 157 -15.33 0.30 -7.16
C GLN A 157 -16.52 -0.50 -7.69
N GLU A 158 -16.77 -0.45 -9.00
CA GLU A 158 -17.85 -1.21 -9.66
C GLU A 158 -17.62 -2.71 -9.51
N SER A 159 -16.41 -3.18 -9.82
CA SER A 159 -16.07 -4.60 -9.79
C SER A 159 -16.00 -5.17 -8.36
N SER A 160 -15.47 -4.41 -7.39
CA SER A 160 -15.37 -4.85 -5.99
C SER A 160 -16.66 -4.69 -5.19
N GLY A 161 -17.54 -3.76 -5.59
CA GLY A 161 -18.71 -3.35 -4.81
C GLY A 161 -18.37 -2.50 -3.57
N LEU A 162 -17.11 -2.10 -3.41
CA LEU A 162 -16.63 -1.26 -2.30
C LEU A 162 -16.33 0.16 -2.78
N ARG A 163 -16.27 1.12 -1.85
CA ARG A 163 -15.95 2.52 -2.14
C ARG A 163 -14.55 2.85 -1.67
N MET A 164 -13.83 3.65 -2.45
CA MET A 164 -12.56 4.22 -2.01
C MET A 164 -12.80 5.16 -0.83
N THR A 165 -11.85 5.16 0.09
CA THR A 165 -11.86 6.00 1.30
C THR A 165 -10.67 6.94 1.37
N GLY A 166 -9.68 6.77 0.48
CA GLY A 166 -8.50 7.61 0.44
C GLY A 166 -7.61 7.33 -0.77
N ILE A 167 -6.70 8.26 -1.03
CA ILE A 167 -5.70 8.19 -2.09
C ILE A 167 -4.31 8.10 -1.48
N VAL A 168 -3.41 7.34 -2.12
CA VAL A 168 -1.97 7.33 -1.85
C VAL A 168 -1.24 7.72 -3.12
N SER A 169 -0.31 8.68 -3.03
CA SER A 169 0.56 9.01 -4.16
C SER A 169 1.85 8.20 -4.09
N ASN A 170 2.10 7.39 -5.11
CA ASN A 170 3.34 6.64 -5.29
C ASN A 170 3.94 6.92 -6.67
N ALA A 171 4.35 8.17 -6.89
CA ALA A 171 5.00 8.58 -8.13
C ALA A 171 6.46 8.09 -8.16
N HIS A 172 6.78 7.21 -9.10
CA HIS A 172 8.15 6.74 -9.28
C HIS A 172 8.48 6.32 -10.72
N LEU A 173 9.73 6.62 -11.10
CA LEU A 173 10.42 6.17 -12.30
C LEU A 173 11.53 5.17 -11.94
N MET A 174 11.31 4.39 -10.89
CA MET A 174 12.29 3.44 -10.34
C MET A 174 13.59 4.15 -9.94
N ASP A 175 14.72 3.81 -10.56
CA ASP A 175 16.04 4.33 -10.21
C ASP A 175 16.22 5.80 -10.64
N ASP A 176 15.39 6.30 -11.57
CA ASP A 176 15.44 7.67 -12.09
C ASP A 176 14.48 8.63 -11.35
N THR A 177 13.88 8.20 -10.25
CA THR A 177 12.90 9.01 -9.50
C THR A 177 13.58 10.22 -8.85
N THR A 178 13.10 11.43 -9.14
CA THR A 178 13.54 12.66 -8.48
C THR A 178 12.51 13.21 -7.49
N VAL A 179 12.89 14.21 -6.69
CA VAL A 179 11.96 14.92 -5.79
C VAL A 179 10.85 15.62 -6.57
N GLU A 180 11.17 16.22 -7.72
CA GLU A 180 10.17 16.90 -8.56
C GLU A 180 9.16 15.92 -9.16
N ASP A 181 9.59 14.71 -9.50
CA ASP A 181 8.67 13.66 -9.98
C ASP A 181 7.64 13.28 -8.90
N ILE A 182 8.10 13.15 -7.66
CA ILE A 182 7.26 12.82 -6.51
C ILE A 182 6.26 13.94 -6.24
N LEU A 183 6.71 15.20 -6.25
CA LEU A 183 5.83 16.36 -6.03
C LEU A 183 4.80 16.50 -7.16
N ARG A 184 5.20 16.30 -8.42
CA ARG A 184 4.27 16.29 -9.55
C ARG A 184 3.20 15.19 -9.41
N GLY A 185 3.59 14.01 -8.95
CA GLY A 185 2.64 12.94 -8.68
C GLY A 185 1.75 13.23 -7.47
N ALA A 186 2.26 13.92 -6.45
CA ALA A 186 1.47 14.38 -5.32
C ALA A 186 0.40 15.38 -5.77
N ASP A 187 0.74 16.34 -6.63
CA ASP A 187 -0.21 17.31 -7.20
C ASP A 187 -1.34 16.61 -7.96
N LEU A 188 -1.02 15.60 -8.79
CA LEU A 188 -2.07 14.81 -9.46
C LEU A 188 -2.96 14.10 -8.43
N ALA A 189 -2.37 13.46 -7.42
CA ALA A 189 -3.10 12.73 -6.39
C ALA A 189 -4.00 13.64 -5.54
N VAL A 190 -3.58 14.87 -5.26
CA VAL A 190 -4.42 15.89 -4.59
C VAL A 190 -5.68 16.14 -5.42
N ARG A 191 -5.56 16.39 -6.72
CA ARG A 191 -6.73 16.63 -7.58
C ARG A 191 -7.67 15.41 -7.64
N VAL A 192 -7.12 14.20 -7.66
CA VAL A 192 -7.93 12.96 -7.63
C VAL A 192 -8.68 12.86 -6.31
N ALA A 193 -8.00 13.12 -5.19
CA ALA A 193 -8.58 13.09 -3.85
C ALA A 193 -9.70 14.15 -3.72
N GLU A 194 -9.44 15.40 -4.11
CA GLU A 194 -10.42 16.50 -4.09
C GLU A 194 -11.65 16.19 -4.95
N HIS A 195 -11.48 15.63 -6.15
CA HIS A 195 -12.60 15.28 -7.03
C HIS A 195 -13.53 14.24 -6.40
N GLY A 196 -12.97 13.24 -5.70
CA GLY A 196 -13.73 12.21 -5.01
C GLY A 196 -14.24 12.61 -3.62
N GLY A 197 -13.88 13.79 -3.11
CA GLY A 197 -14.11 14.15 -1.70
C GLY A 197 -13.37 13.24 -0.72
N LEU A 198 -12.24 12.67 -1.15
CA LEU A 198 -11.42 11.74 -0.39
C LEU A 198 -10.18 12.43 0.18
N PRO A 199 -9.62 11.94 1.30
CA PRO A 199 -8.31 12.39 1.78
C PRO A 199 -7.17 11.83 0.92
N LEU A 200 -6.16 12.66 0.64
CA LEU A 200 -4.83 12.18 0.29
C LEU A 200 -4.12 11.75 1.57
N ARG A 201 -3.97 10.44 1.79
CA ARG A 201 -3.48 9.88 3.05
C ARG A 201 -2.00 10.13 3.25
N PHE A 202 -1.20 9.78 2.26
CA PHE A 202 0.23 10.00 2.27
C PHE A 202 0.82 9.98 0.86
N VAL A 203 2.03 10.53 0.76
CA VAL A 203 2.91 10.42 -0.41
C VAL A 203 4.02 9.44 -0.06
N SER A 204 4.35 8.52 -0.94
CA SER A 204 5.56 7.72 -0.78
C SER A 204 6.75 8.35 -1.50
N ALA A 205 7.93 8.13 -0.93
CA ALA A 205 9.19 8.54 -1.52
C ALA A 205 10.27 7.49 -1.22
N PRO A 206 11.26 7.30 -2.11
CA PRO A 206 12.48 6.57 -1.77
C PRO A 206 13.07 7.13 -0.47
N ARG A 207 13.55 6.27 0.42
CA ARG A 207 14.05 6.67 1.75
C ARG A 207 15.09 7.79 1.69
N THR A 208 15.94 7.79 0.66
CA THR A 208 16.96 8.83 0.43
C THR A 208 16.39 10.20 0.08
N LEU A 209 15.19 10.26 -0.50
CA LEU A 209 14.52 11.50 -0.92
C LEU A 209 13.42 11.93 0.06
N ALA A 210 12.96 11.05 0.95
CA ALA A 210 11.79 11.26 1.79
C ALA A 210 11.89 12.51 2.68
N ALA A 211 13.06 12.82 3.22
CA ALA A 211 13.25 14.01 4.06
C ALA A 211 13.08 15.32 3.26
N GLU A 212 13.59 15.36 2.03
CA GLU A 212 13.46 16.53 1.16
C GLU A 212 12.01 16.70 0.68
N VAL A 213 11.35 15.60 0.30
CA VAL A 213 9.92 15.61 -0.06
C VAL A 213 9.09 16.09 1.13
N ALA A 214 9.34 15.59 2.34
CA ALA A 214 8.61 15.99 3.54
C ALA A 214 8.80 17.47 3.90
N ALA A 215 9.93 18.08 3.56
CA ALA A 215 10.15 19.51 3.75
C ALA A 215 9.34 20.38 2.76
N ARG A 216 8.89 19.80 1.64
CA ARG A 216 8.22 20.49 0.53
C ARG A 216 6.76 20.08 0.34
N CYS A 217 6.30 19.07 1.07
CA CYS A 217 4.95 18.51 0.98
C CYS A 217 4.24 18.63 2.34
N ALA A 218 3.00 19.13 2.33
CA ALA A 218 2.19 19.24 3.54
C ALA A 218 1.54 17.91 3.98
N VAL A 219 1.62 16.89 3.12
CA VAL A 219 1.05 15.57 3.33
C VAL A 219 2.11 14.64 3.93
N PRO A 220 1.75 13.69 4.81
CA PRO A 220 2.70 12.76 5.40
C PRO A 220 3.47 11.97 4.33
N VAL A 221 4.76 11.75 4.58
CA VAL A 221 5.63 11.03 3.64
C VAL A 221 6.02 9.66 4.19
N LEU A 222 5.63 8.59 3.49
CA LEU A 222 6.09 7.23 3.74
C LEU A 222 7.46 7.02 3.08
N ALA A 223 8.51 6.90 3.89
CA ALA A 223 9.86 6.61 3.42
C ALA A 223 10.03 5.12 3.09
N MET A 224 10.25 4.82 1.80
CA MET A 224 10.28 3.44 1.28
C MET A 224 11.69 2.95 0.96
N ASP A 225 11.99 1.72 1.35
CA ASP A 225 13.06 0.92 0.78
C ASP A 225 12.46 0.01 -0.30
N ARG A 226 13.25 -0.44 -1.29
CA ARG A 226 12.77 -1.33 -2.35
C ARG A 226 12.99 -2.78 -1.95
N TRP A 227 11.98 -3.43 -1.41
CA TRP A 227 12.02 -4.83 -0.99
C TRP A 227 11.69 -5.81 -2.13
N LEU A 228 10.83 -5.40 -3.05
CA LEU A 228 10.40 -6.22 -4.19
C LEU A 228 11.32 -5.93 -5.37
N VAL A 229 12.43 -6.66 -5.42
CA VAL A 229 13.45 -6.54 -6.46
C VAL A 229 13.48 -7.79 -7.32
N PRO A 230 13.82 -7.67 -8.61
CA PRO A 230 14.04 -8.85 -9.44
C PRO A 230 15.12 -9.75 -8.81
N PRO A 231 15.10 -11.08 -9.06
CA PRO A 231 15.95 -12.06 -8.37
C PRO A 231 17.46 -11.82 -8.54
N TRP A 232 17.88 -11.01 -9.52
CA TRP A 232 19.28 -10.63 -9.76
C TRP A 232 19.73 -9.34 -9.07
N LYS A 233 18.83 -8.58 -8.41
CA LYS A 233 19.17 -7.40 -7.61
C LYS A 233 19.07 -7.77 -6.12
N PRO A 234 20.06 -7.39 -5.28
CA PRO A 234 19.97 -7.65 -3.85
C PRO A 234 18.88 -6.77 -3.22
N ALA A 235 17.99 -7.39 -2.45
CA ALA A 235 17.08 -6.66 -1.56
C ALA A 235 17.87 -6.01 -0.40
N PRO A 236 17.37 -4.94 0.23
CA PRO A 236 18.00 -4.31 1.37
C PRO A 236 18.27 -5.32 2.49
N GLN A 237 19.52 -5.40 2.97
CA GLN A 237 19.87 -6.17 4.16
C GLN A 237 19.83 -5.25 5.38
N ARG A 238 18.65 -5.00 5.96
CA ARG A 238 18.56 -4.36 7.27
C ARG A 238 18.48 -5.42 8.35
N THR A 239 19.44 -5.39 9.28
CA THR A 239 19.32 -6.07 10.56
C THR A 239 18.18 -5.38 11.31
N VAL A 240 17.15 -6.12 11.68
CA VAL A 240 16.03 -5.64 12.49
C VAL A 240 16.57 -5.46 13.91
N GLY A 241 17.25 -4.34 14.14
CA GLY A 241 17.76 -3.93 15.44
C GLY A 241 16.95 -2.73 15.94
N PRO A 242 16.74 -2.59 17.26
CA PRO A 242 16.00 -1.46 17.80
C PRO A 242 16.71 -0.16 17.40
N LEU A 243 15.99 0.70 16.69
CA LEU A 243 16.42 2.02 16.25
C LEU A 243 16.31 3.05 17.39
N PHE A 244 16.79 2.66 18.57
CA PHE A 244 17.07 3.57 19.68
C PHE A 244 18.28 3.00 20.44
N LYS A 245 19.48 3.51 20.13
CA LYS A 245 20.51 3.62 21.15
C LYS A 245 20.38 5.02 21.74
N VAL A 246 20.08 5.04 23.04
CA VAL A 246 20.07 6.21 23.93
C VAL A 246 21.40 6.93 23.86
#